data_AF-A0A3D1M2L4-F1
#
_entry.id   AF-A0A3D1M2L4-F1
#
_cell.length_a   1.000
_cell.length_b   1.000
_cell.length_c   1.000
_cell.angle_alpha   90.00
_cell.angle_beta   90.00
_cell.angle_gamma   90.00
#
_symmetry.space_group_name_H-M   'P 1'
#
loop_
_entity.id
_entity.type
_entity.pdbx_description
1 polymer ?
#
loop_
_entity_poly.entity_id
_entity_poly.type
_entity_poly.pdbx_seq_one_letter_code
_entity_poly.pdbx_strand_id
1 'polypeptide(L)'
;MATSSTFQQDVNRATAFRFLIEEGFVESLVEASVRFAISNVYLNTALIGLSNFDQLKQAVDYVNKGPLSPQALDLISETWSAA
;
A
#
# COMPACT_ATOMS: atom_id res chain seq x y z
N MET A 1 -8.56 4.22 9.85
CA MET A 1 -9.77 3.49 10.29
C MET A 1 -9.33 2.09 10.66
N ALA A 2 -9.71 1.59 11.84
CA ALA A 2 -9.37 0.22 12.24
C ALA A 2 -10.23 -0.78 11.45
N THR A 3 -9.63 -1.87 10.99
CA THR A 3 -10.34 -2.93 10.26
C THR A 3 -10.60 -4.17 11.12
N SER A 4 -10.01 -4.22 12.32
CA SER A 4 -10.10 -5.33 13.27
C SER A 4 -10.57 -4.84 14.63
N SER A 5 -10.80 -5.76 15.58
CA SER A 5 -11.26 -5.41 16.93
C SER A 5 -10.17 -4.79 17.80
N THR A 6 -8.90 -4.96 17.43
CA THR A 6 -7.76 -4.35 18.13
C THR A 6 -6.73 -3.77 17.15
N PHE A 7 -6.05 -2.71 17.59
CA PHE A 7 -4.92 -2.13 16.85
C PHE A 7 -3.84 -3.19 16.54
N GLN A 8 -3.54 -4.07 17.49
CA GLN A 8 -2.52 -5.11 17.31
C GLN A 8 -2.88 -6.08 16.17
N GLN A 9 -4.15 -6.43 16.01
CA GLN A 9 -4.60 -7.27 14.90
C GLN A 9 -4.45 -6.55 13.55
N ASP A 10 -4.77 -5.26 13.49
CA ASP A 10 -4.54 -4.47 12.27
C ASP A 10 -3.05 -4.38 11.93
N VAL A 11 -2.17 -4.20 12.92
CA VAL A 11 -0.72 -4.23 12.73
C VAL A 11 -0.25 -5.59 12.22
N ASN A 12 -0.77 -6.69 12.79
CA ASN A 12 -0.41 -8.04 12.37
C ASN A 12 -0.84 -8.30 10.91
N ARG A 13 -2.05 -7.88 10.53
CA ARG A 13 -2.54 -7.99 9.14
C ARG A 13 -1.71 -7.15 8.17
N ALA A 14 -1.39 -5.91 8.52
CA ALA A 14 -0.51 -5.07 7.70
C ALA A 14 0.89 -5.69 7.55
N THR A 15 1.40 -6.36 8.59
CA THR A 15 2.71 -7.01 8.57
C THR A 15 2.76 -8.20 7.60
N ALA A 16 1.63 -8.84 7.29
CA ALA A 16 1.57 -9.91 6.29
C ALA A 16 2.03 -9.44 4.89
N PHE A 17 1.94 -8.14 4.60
CA PHE A 17 2.36 -7.55 3.32
C PHE A 17 3.85 -7.16 3.27
N ARG A 18 4.66 -7.50 4.29
CA ARG A 18 6.10 -7.17 4.30
C ARG A 18 6.88 -7.81 3.15
N PHE A 19 6.38 -8.91 2.58
CA PHE A 19 6.98 -9.52 1.39
C PHE A 19 7.17 -8.52 0.24
N LEU A 20 6.32 -7.50 0.13
CA LEU A 20 6.45 -6.44 -0.88
C LEU A 20 7.77 -5.66 -0.79
N ILE A 21 8.29 -5.52 0.43
CA ILE A 21 9.58 -4.88 0.69
C ILE A 21 10.71 -5.90 0.51
N GLU A 22 10.55 -7.09 1.09
CA GLU A 22 11.57 -8.15 1.10
C GLU A 22 11.91 -8.65 -0.32
N GLU A 23 10.91 -8.70 -1.21
CA GLU A 23 11.05 -9.06 -2.62
C GLU A 23 11.40 -7.86 -3.52
N GLY A 24 11.48 -6.65 -2.97
CA GLY A 24 11.95 -5.46 -3.68
C GLY A 24 10.94 -4.77 -4.59
N PHE A 25 9.64 -5.02 -4.44
CA PHE A 25 8.61 -4.32 -5.22
C PHE A 25 8.46 -2.84 -4.83
N VAL A 26 8.72 -2.53 -3.56
CA VAL A 26 8.59 -1.19 -2.96
C VAL A 26 9.62 -1.00 -1.84
N GLU A 27 9.85 0.24 -1.43
CA GLU A 27 10.76 0.55 -0.31
C GLU A 27 10.06 0.63 1.05
N SER A 28 8.73 0.74 1.06
CA SER A 28 7.92 0.78 2.29
C SER A 28 6.46 0.36 2.06
N LEU A 29 5.74 0.01 3.14
CA LEU A 29 4.31 -0.25 3.07
C LEU A 29 3.48 1.02 2.77
N VAL A 30 4.01 2.21 3.07
CA VAL A 30 3.37 3.48 2.68
C VAL A 30 3.41 3.63 1.17
N GLU A 31 4.56 3.39 0.56
CA GLU A 31 4.69 3.36 -0.90
C GLU A 31 3.74 2.34 -1.53
N ALA A 32 3.71 1.10 -0.99
CA ALA A 32 2.79 0.06 -1.47
C ALA A 32 1.34 0.53 -1.48
N SER A 33 0.88 1.17 -0.40
CA SER A 33 -0.51 1.62 -0.28
C SER A 33 -0.88 2.68 -1.32
N VAL A 34 0.02 3.63 -1.58
CA VAL A 34 -0.20 4.69 -2.58
C VAL A 34 -0.20 4.10 -3.98
N ARG A 35 0.80 3.27 -4.30
CA ARG A 35 0.94 2.66 -5.62
C ARG A 35 -0.19 1.65 -5.90
N PHE A 36 -0.68 0.95 -4.88
CA PHE A 36 -1.86 0.07 -4.99
C PHE A 36 -3.11 0.86 -5.40
N ALA A 37 -3.38 2.00 -4.76
CA ALA A 37 -4.54 2.82 -5.09
C ALA A 37 -4.55 3.27 -6.56
N ILE A 38 -3.39 3.71 -7.08
CA ILE A 38 -3.27 4.13 -8.48
C ILE A 38 -3.13 2.97 -9.48
N SER A 39 -3.01 1.73 -9.01
CA SER A 39 -2.98 0.54 -9.88
C SER A 39 -4.37 0.16 -10.40
N ASN A 40 -5.44 0.66 -9.78
CA ASN A 40 -6.80 0.40 -10.21
C ASN A 40 -7.29 1.49 -11.16
N VAL A 41 -7.42 1.15 -12.44
CA VAL A 41 -7.90 2.06 -13.50
C VAL A 41 -9.35 2.55 -13.31
N TYR A 42 -10.14 1.89 -12.46
CA TYR A 42 -11.50 2.28 -12.12
C TYR A 42 -11.58 3.25 -10.93
N LEU A 43 -10.46 3.52 -10.25
CA LEU A 43 -10.40 4.54 -9.19
C LEU A 43 -9.96 5.88 -9.77
N ASN A 44 -10.86 6.88 -9.74
CA ASN A 44 -10.55 8.22 -10.25
C ASN A 44 -9.79 9.10 -9.25
N THR A 45 -9.87 8.82 -7.96
CA THR A 45 -9.28 9.67 -6.91
C THR A 45 -8.92 8.85 -5.68
N ALA A 46 -7.71 9.08 -5.16
CA ALA A 46 -7.27 8.57 -3.86
C ALA A 46 -7.04 9.75 -2.91
N LEU A 47 -7.64 9.70 -1.72
CA LEU A 47 -7.43 10.72 -0.68
C LEU A 47 -6.35 10.25 0.29
N ILE A 48 -5.30 11.05 0.44
CA ILE A 48 -4.16 10.73 1.31
C ILE A 48 -4.13 11.73 2.47
N GLY A 49 -4.19 11.23 3.70
CA GLY A 49 -4.04 12.03 4.91
C GLY A 49 -2.57 12.27 5.22
N LEU A 50 -2.18 13.54 5.38
CA LEU A 50 -0.80 13.97 5.57
C LEU A 50 -0.72 14.93 6.76
N SER A 51 0.36 14.83 7.53
CA SER A 51 0.60 15.66 8.72
C SER A 51 1.64 16.76 8.47
N ASN A 52 2.37 16.71 7.36
CA ASN A 52 3.36 17.72 6.98
C ASN A 52 3.63 17.72 5.46
N PHE A 53 4.38 18.71 5.01
CA PHE A 53 4.68 18.93 3.58
C PHE A 53 5.62 17.89 2.97
N ASP A 54 6.53 17.30 3.76
CA ASP A 54 7.44 16.29 3.22
C ASP A 54 6.72 14.98 2.91
N GLN A 55 5.70 14.64 3.68
CA GLN A 55 4.81 13.51 3.35
C GLN A 55 4.04 13.74 2.05
N LEU A 56 3.69 15.01 1.72
CA LEU A 56 3.09 15.34 0.42
C LEU A 56 4.05 15.05 -0.73
N LYS A 57 5.30 15.50 -0.62
CA LYS A 57 6.34 15.23 -1.63
C LYS A 57 6.55 13.74 -1.81
N GLN A 58 6.69 13.00 -0.71
CA GLN A 58 6.86 11.53 -0.76
C GLN A 58 5.68 10.84 -1.45
N ALA A 59 4.44 11.25 -1.15
CA ALA A 59 3.26 10.69 -1.81
C ALA A 59 3.29 10.95 -3.33
N VAL A 60 3.68 12.15 -3.76
CA VAL A 60 3.87 12.48 -5.18
C VAL A 60 4.97 11.63 -5.81
N ASP A 61 6.11 11.46 -5.13
CA ASP A 61 7.20 10.61 -5.61
C ASP A 61 6.76 9.16 -5.80
N TYR A 62 5.97 8.62 -4.87
CA TYR A 62 5.40 7.26 -5.00
C TYR A 62 4.43 7.15 -6.17
N VAL A 63 3.59 8.16 -6.42
CA VAL A 63 2.71 8.19 -7.60
C VAL A 63 3.54 8.21 -8.89
N ASN A 64 4.63 8.98 -8.91
CA ASN A 64 5.53 9.06 -10.07
C ASN A 64 6.29 7.75 -10.36
N LYS A 65 6.49 6.88 -9.36
CA LYS A 65 6.99 5.50 -9.58
C LYS A 65 5.98 4.63 -10.36
N GLY A 66 4.73 5.08 -10.50
CA GLY A 66 3.70 4.40 -11.26
C GLY A 66 3.02 3.26 -10.49
N PRO A 67 2.10 2.52 -11.15
CA PRO A 67 1.38 1.42 -10.54
C PRO A 67 2.31 0.29 -10.07
N LEU A 68 1.80 -0.59 -9.23
CA LEU A 68 2.47 -1.83 -8.87
C LEU A 68 2.54 -2.77 -10.08
N SER A 69 3.53 -3.66 -10.09
CA SER A 69 3.62 -4.69 -11.11
C SER A 69 2.45 -5.68 -10.98
N PRO A 70 2.02 -6.33 -12.07
CA PRO A 70 0.99 -7.37 -12.01
C PRO A 70 1.30 -8.46 -10.98
N GLN A 71 2.55 -8.91 -10.92
CA GLN A 71 3.02 -9.90 -9.95
C GLN A 71 2.78 -9.46 -8.49
N ALA A 72 3.07 -8.18 -8.16
CA ALA A 72 2.81 -7.67 -6.82
C ALA A 72 1.31 -7.62 -6.50
N LEU A 73 0.48 -7.27 -7.48
CA LEU A 73 -0.98 -7.23 -7.32
C LEU A 73 -1.56 -8.63 -7.09
N ASP A 74 -1.07 -9.64 -7.81
CA ASP A 74 -1.48 -11.03 -7.65
C ASP A 74 -1.15 -11.54 -6.23
N LEU A 75 0.08 -11.31 -5.76
CA LEU A 75 0.51 -11.68 -4.41
C LEU A 75 -0.29 -10.95 -3.32
N ILE A 76 -0.64 -9.68 -3.53
CA ILE A 76 -1.52 -8.93 -2.61
C ILE A 76 -2.90 -9.60 -2.54
N SER A 77 -3.47 -9.98 -3.68
CA SER A 77 -4.78 -10.64 -3.75
C SER A 77 -4.77 -12.00 -3.05
N GLU A 78 -3.72 -12.81 -3.25
CA GLU A 78 -3.53 -14.10 -2.58
C GLU A 78 -3.40 -13.92 -1.07
N THR A 79 -2.56 -12.99 -0.63
CA THR A 79 -2.35 -12.69 0.79
C THR A 79 -3.64 -12.22 1.47
N TRP A 80 -4.42 -11.36 0.79
CA TRP A 80 -5.71 -10.89 1.30
C TRP A 80 -6.74 -12.01 1.42
N SER A 81 -6.77 -12.95 0.47
CA SER A 81 -7.72 -14.07 0.46
C SER A 81 -7.42 -15.11 1.55
N ALA A 82 -6.20 -15.14 2.07
CA ALA A 82 -5.76 -16.06 3.12
C ALA A 82 -5.90 -15.50 4.55
N ALA A 83 -6.26 -14.22 4.71
CA ALA A 83 -6.26 -13.46 5.97
C ALA A 83 -7.66 -13.26 6.59
#